data_AF-A0A411KAW1-F1
#
_entry.id   AF-A0A411KAW1-F1
#
_cell.length_a   1.000
_cell.length_b   1.000
_cell.length_c   1.000
_cell.angle_alpha   90.00
_cell.angle_beta   90.00
_cell.angle_gamma   90.00
#
_symmetry.space_group_name_H-M   'P 1'
#
loop_
_entity.id
_entity.type
_entity.pdbx_description
1 polymer ?
#
loop_
_entity_poly.entity_id
_entity_poly.type
_entity_poly.pdbx_seq_one_letter_code
_entity_poly.pdbx_strand_id
1 'polypeptide(L)'
;EMAAAIKAETNGKFDLQIFPNNQLGSDTDMLSQIRSGGVEFFTLSGLILSTLVPAASINGIGFAFPDYGTVWKAMDGDLGAHVRGEIKKAGLEVMDKIWDNGFRQTTSSSKPINGPDDFKGFKIRVPVSPLWTSMFKAFDAAPASINFAEVYSALQTKIVEGQENP
;
A
#
# COMPACT_ATOMS: atom_id res chain seq x y z
N GLU A 1 17.38 -10.66 0.98
CA GLU A 1 18.62 -10.01 0.54
C GLU A 1 19.04 -8.87 1.46
N MET A 2 18.24 -7.81 1.64
CA MET A 2 18.56 -6.66 2.51
C MET A 2 19.05 -7.06 3.91
N ALA A 3 18.32 -7.93 4.63
CA ALA A 3 18.72 -8.36 5.97
C ALA A 3 20.11 -9.04 6.01
N ALA A 4 20.43 -9.86 5.01
CA ALA A 4 21.72 -10.53 4.91
C ALA A 4 22.85 -9.54 4.60
N ALA A 5 22.60 -8.58 3.69
CA ALA A 5 23.55 -7.53 3.37
C ALA A 5 23.85 -6.64 4.59
N ILE A 6 22.82 -6.19 5.30
CA ILE A 6 22.97 -5.39 6.54
C ILE A 6 23.79 -6.16 7.57
N LYS A 7 23.49 -7.44 7.79
CA LYS A 7 24.25 -8.27 8.74
C LYS A 7 25.72 -8.38 8.35
N ALA A 8 26.01 -8.59 7.07
CA ALA A 8 27.38 -8.69 6.57
C ALA A 8 28.14 -7.35 6.69
N GLU A 9 27.56 -6.26 6.21
CA GLU A 9 28.17 -4.91 6.21
C GLU A 9 28.38 -4.35 7.62
N THR A 10 27.51 -4.73 8.56
CA THR A 10 27.65 -4.34 9.98
C THR A 10 28.51 -5.31 10.79
N ASN A 11 29.14 -6.31 10.17
CA ASN A 11 29.89 -7.37 10.85
C ASN A 11 29.09 -8.04 11.99
N GLY A 12 27.80 -8.30 11.75
CA GLY A 12 26.89 -8.93 12.71
C GLY A 12 26.39 -8.02 13.84
N LYS A 13 26.75 -6.73 13.85
CA LYS A 13 26.26 -5.77 14.87
C LYS A 13 24.77 -5.47 14.71
N PHE A 14 24.23 -5.59 13.51
CA PHE A 14 22.81 -5.44 13.22
C PHE A 14 22.26 -6.75 12.67
N ASP A 15 21.25 -7.30 13.34
CA ASP A 15 20.55 -8.51 12.91
C ASP A 15 19.08 -8.20 12.63
N LEU A 16 18.73 -8.04 11.35
CA LEU A 16 17.37 -7.71 10.94
C LEU A 16 16.50 -8.97 10.88
N GLN A 17 15.54 -9.07 11.79
CA GLN A 17 14.55 -10.16 11.80
C GLN A 17 13.35 -9.78 10.93
N ILE A 18 12.96 -10.67 10.02
CA ILE A 18 11.86 -10.45 9.08
C ILE A 18 10.66 -11.29 9.49
N PHE A 19 9.50 -10.64 9.63
CA PHE A 19 8.24 -11.26 9.98
C PHE A 19 7.23 -11.14 8.82
N PRO A 20 7.25 -12.07 7.85
CA PRO A 20 6.38 -11.99 6.68
C PRO A 20 4.93 -12.39 7.02
N ASN A 21 4.03 -12.32 6.03
CA ASN A 21 2.65 -12.84 6.13
C ASN A 21 1.84 -12.29 7.33
N ASN A 22 2.04 -11.02 7.68
CA ASN A 22 1.33 -10.37 8.80
C ASN A 22 1.53 -11.07 10.17
N GLN A 23 2.67 -11.74 10.38
CA GLN A 23 2.98 -12.44 11.63
C GLN A 23 2.91 -11.55 12.88
N LEU A 24 3.20 -10.26 12.72
CA LEU A 24 3.18 -9.28 13.81
C LEU A 24 1.86 -8.49 13.92
N GLY A 25 0.90 -8.74 13.02
CA GLY A 25 -0.37 -8.02 12.99
C GLY A 25 -0.71 -7.46 11.61
N SER A 26 -1.88 -6.80 11.53
CA SER A 26 -2.35 -6.16 10.31
C SER A 26 -1.56 -4.90 9.97
N ASP A 27 -1.73 -4.36 8.76
CA ASP A 27 -1.06 -3.11 8.34
C ASP A 27 -1.35 -1.94 9.30
N THR A 28 -2.58 -1.87 9.82
CA THR A 28 -2.99 -0.84 10.79
C THR A 28 -2.34 -1.02 12.16
N ASP A 29 -2.14 -2.27 12.60
CA ASP A 29 -1.42 -2.56 13.84
C ASP A 29 0.05 -2.20 13.67
N MET A 30 0.65 -2.58 12.54
CA MET A 30 2.06 -2.31 12.28
C MET A 30 2.37 -0.84 12.12
N LEU A 31 1.47 -0.06 11.51
CA LEU A 31 1.59 1.40 11.47
C LEU A 31 1.52 2.03 12.87
N SER A 32 0.79 1.42 13.80
CA SER A 32 0.79 1.88 15.20
C SER A 32 2.09 1.50 15.91
N GLN A 33 2.57 0.26 15.70
CA GLN A 33 3.81 -0.25 16.31
C GLN A 33 5.06 0.51 15.87
N ILE A 34 5.20 0.85 14.58
CA ILE A 34 6.36 1.63 14.09
C ILE A 34 6.40 3.02 14.76
N ARG A 35 5.24 3.61 15.06
CA ARG A 35 5.14 4.91 15.71
C ARG A 35 5.41 4.86 17.21
N SER A 36 5.06 3.75 17.86
CA SER A 36 5.35 3.55 19.28
C SER A 36 6.76 2.99 19.54
N GLY A 37 7.51 2.64 18.49
CA GLY A 37 8.82 2.00 18.60
C GLY A 37 8.75 0.51 18.97
N GLY A 38 7.63 -0.15 18.70
CA GLY A 38 7.49 -1.60 18.90
C GLY A 38 8.07 -2.45 17.75
N VAL A 39 8.26 -1.84 16.59
CA VAL A 39 9.08 -2.37 15.48
C VAL A 39 9.91 -1.24 14.87
N GLU A 40 11.07 -1.56 14.31
CA GLU A 40 11.98 -0.57 13.71
C GLU A 40 11.74 -0.35 12.21
N PHE A 41 11.22 -1.35 11.50
CA PHE A 41 11.00 -1.30 10.05
C PHE A 41 9.60 -1.81 9.70
N PHE A 42 8.95 -1.10 8.77
CA PHE A 42 7.69 -1.55 8.20
C PHE A 42 7.58 -1.18 6.73
N THR A 43 7.30 -2.19 5.90
CA THR A 43 7.15 -2.05 4.44
C THR A 43 5.69 -1.78 4.11
N LEU A 44 5.29 -0.51 4.19
CA LEU A 44 3.90 -0.10 4.03
C LEU A 44 3.65 0.57 2.67
N SER A 45 2.51 0.24 2.05
CA SER A 45 2.02 0.97 0.89
C SER A 45 1.67 2.42 1.25
N GLY A 46 2.10 3.38 0.41
CA GLY A 46 1.73 4.79 0.55
C GLY A 46 0.22 5.04 0.61
N LEU A 47 -0.57 4.13 0.02
CA LEU A 47 -2.03 4.14 0.09
C LEU A 47 -2.55 4.04 1.52
N ILE A 48 -1.96 3.17 2.34
CA ILE A 48 -2.35 2.95 3.74
C ILE A 48 -1.72 4.04 4.62
N LEU A 49 -0.45 4.39 4.36
CA LEU A 49 0.25 5.47 5.06
C LEU A 49 -0.48 6.81 4.95
N SER A 50 -1.27 7.02 3.88
CA SER A 50 -2.06 8.24 3.70
C SER A 50 -3.09 8.54 4.78
N THR A 51 -3.44 7.56 5.62
CA THR A 51 -4.24 7.79 6.83
C THR A 51 -3.53 8.68 7.86
N LEU A 52 -2.19 8.69 7.84
CA LEU A 52 -1.34 9.54 8.67
C LEU A 52 -0.69 10.68 7.87
N VAL A 53 -0.21 10.38 6.66
CA VAL A 53 0.52 11.32 5.80
C VAL A 53 -0.19 11.43 4.46
N PRO A 54 -1.20 12.30 4.30
CA PRO A 54 -2.06 12.32 3.11
C PRO A 54 -1.31 12.35 1.77
N ALA A 55 -0.18 13.06 1.70
CA ALA A 55 0.66 13.14 0.50
C ALA A 55 1.25 11.77 0.04
N ALA A 56 1.34 10.78 0.94
CA ALA A 56 1.94 9.48 0.64
C ALA A 56 1.16 8.65 -0.39
N SER A 57 -0.13 8.94 -0.62
CA SER A 57 -0.93 8.23 -1.63
C SER A 57 -0.88 8.87 -3.02
N ILE A 58 -0.07 9.91 -3.25
CA ILE A 58 -0.03 10.63 -4.53
C ILE A 58 0.29 9.71 -5.72
N ASN A 59 1.12 8.69 -5.51
CA ASN A 59 1.46 7.69 -6.53
C ASN A 59 0.31 6.72 -6.85
N GLY A 60 -0.74 6.73 -6.04
CA GLY A 60 -1.95 5.93 -6.18
C GLY A 60 -3.10 6.62 -6.89
N ILE A 61 -2.94 7.87 -7.34
CA ILE A 61 -3.99 8.58 -8.07
C ILE A 61 -4.28 7.82 -9.37
N GLY A 62 -5.55 7.46 -9.56
CA GLY A 62 -6.00 6.68 -10.71
C GLY A 62 -5.53 7.30 -12.03
N PHE A 63 -4.84 6.48 -12.83
CA PHE A 63 -4.33 6.82 -14.16
C PHE A 63 -3.36 8.02 -14.24
N ALA A 64 -2.83 8.52 -13.10
CA ALA A 64 -1.89 9.65 -13.09
C ALA A 64 -0.51 9.29 -13.70
N PHE A 65 -0.16 8.01 -13.70
CA PHE A 65 1.12 7.50 -14.21
C PHE A 65 0.86 6.51 -15.35
N PRO A 66 1.34 6.77 -16.58
CA PRO A 66 1.13 5.90 -17.73
C PRO A 66 2.09 4.70 -17.78
N ASP A 67 3.26 4.82 -17.15
CA ASP A 67 4.32 3.80 -17.19
C ASP A 67 5.29 3.96 -16.00
N TYR A 68 6.12 2.92 -15.79
CA TYR A 68 7.12 2.89 -14.72
C TYR A 68 8.18 3.99 -14.87
N GLY A 69 8.59 4.34 -16.10
CA GLY A 69 9.61 5.38 -16.30
C GLY A 69 9.14 6.74 -15.75
N THR A 70 7.86 7.03 -15.94
CA THR A 70 7.20 8.22 -15.42
C THR A 70 7.06 8.16 -13.89
N VAL A 71 6.70 7.00 -13.33
CA VAL A 71 6.65 6.79 -11.86
C VAL A 71 8.02 7.03 -11.24
N TRP A 72 9.08 6.40 -11.75
CA TRP A 72 10.43 6.51 -11.18
C TRP A 72 10.96 7.92 -11.25
N LYS A 73 10.82 8.59 -12.39
CA LYS A 73 11.25 10.00 -12.52
C LYS A 73 10.55 10.90 -11.50
N ALA A 74 9.25 10.68 -11.23
CA ALA A 74 8.50 11.48 -10.28
C ALA A 74 8.85 11.16 -8.82
N MET A 75 8.87 9.88 -8.45
CA MET A 75 9.06 9.42 -7.07
C MET A 75 10.53 9.42 -6.61
N ASP A 76 11.48 9.36 -7.53
CA ASP A 76 12.89 9.57 -7.21
C ASP A 76 13.26 11.07 -7.24
N GLY A 77 12.48 11.89 -7.95
CA GLY A 77 12.67 13.33 -8.07
C GLY A 77 11.97 14.18 -6.99
N ASP A 78 11.68 15.43 -7.33
CA ASP A 78 11.17 16.45 -6.40
C ASP A 78 9.81 16.09 -5.79
N LEU A 79 8.93 15.42 -6.55
CA LEU A 79 7.63 14.99 -6.02
C LEU A 79 7.82 13.96 -4.91
N GLY A 80 8.65 12.94 -5.13
CA GLY A 80 8.96 11.97 -4.08
C GLY A 80 9.74 12.58 -2.93
N ALA A 81 10.62 13.55 -3.17
CA ALA A 81 11.32 14.28 -2.11
C ALA A 81 10.34 15.04 -1.22
N HIS A 82 9.31 15.67 -1.81
CA HIS A 82 8.23 16.30 -1.07
C HIS A 82 7.48 15.28 -0.21
N VAL A 83 7.06 14.14 -0.79
CA VAL A 83 6.38 13.07 -0.04
C VAL A 83 7.24 12.55 1.12
N ARG A 84 8.53 12.28 0.89
CA ARG A 84 9.46 11.87 1.96
C ARG A 84 9.61 12.93 3.05
N GLY A 85 9.60 14.21 2.68
CA GLY A 85 9.58 15.32 3.62
C GLY A 85 8.34 15.33 4.52
N GLU A 86 7.16 15.09 3.95
CA GLU A 86 5.92 14.96 4.73
C GLU A 86 5.93 13.74 5.65
N ILE A 87 6.52 12.61 5.21
CA ILE A 87 6.69 11.42 6.06
C ILE A 87 7.60 11.72 7.25
N LYS A 88 8.73 12.41 7.03
CA LYS A 88 9.65 12.82 8.09
C LYS A 88 9.00 13.75 9.12
N LYS A 89 8.15 14.69 8.67
CA LYS A 89 7.37 15.56 9.58
C LYS A 89 6.42 14.78 10.49
N ALA A 90 5.98 13.60 10.08
CA ALA A 90 5.15 12.70 10.90
C ALA A 90 5.98 11.86 11.90
N GLY A 91 7.29 12.10 12.02
CA GLY A 91 8.18 11.38 12.94
C GLY A 91 8.58 10.00 12.45
N LEU A 92 8.46 9.74 11.15
CA LEU A 92 8.86 8.48 10.53
C LEU A 92 10.07 8.69 9.62
N GLU A 93 11.02 7.77 9.69
CA GLU A 93 12.12 7.73 8.73
C GLU A 93 11.74 6.96 7.47
N VAL A 94 12.25 7.40 6.33
CA VAL A 94 11.95 6.83 5.01
C VAL A 94 13.21 6.83 4.14
N MET A 95 13.39 5.74 3.40
CA MET A 95 14.53 5.57 2.50
C MET A 95 14.40 6.46 1.26
N ASP A 96 15.54 6.91 0.72
CA ASP A 96 15.55 7.79 -0.46
C ASP A 96 15.02 7.09 -1.71
N LYS A 97 15.25 5.78 -1.83
CA LYS A 97 14.71 4.92 -2.89
C LYS A 97 13.64 4.01 -2.31
N ILE A 98 12.45 4.08 -2.89
CA ILE A 98 11.28 3.33 -2.45
C ILE A 98 11.18 2.05 -3.26
N TRP A 99 10.72 0.96 -2.63
CA TRP A 99 10.46 -0.28 -3.34
C TRP A 99 9.20 -0.19 -4.20
N ASP A 100 9.26 -0.86 -5.34
CA ASP A 100 8.10 -1.03 -6.20
C ASP A 100 7.13 -2.05 -5.62
N ASN A 101 5.85 -1.68 -5.60
CA ASN A 101 4.77 -2.62 -5.35
C ASN A 101 4.15 -3.09 -6.69
N GLY A 102 4.06 -2.19 -7.67
CA GLY A 102 3.56 -2.46 -9.01
C GLY A 102 2.23 -1.77 -9.36
N PHE A 103 1.93 -1.70 -10.66
CA PHE A 103 0.64 -1.26 -11.19
C PHE A 103 -0.46 -2.25 -10.82
N ARG A 104 -1.56 -1.72 -10.27
CA ARG A 104 -2.63 -2.51 -9.67
C ARG A 104 -3.66 -2.92 -10.72
N GLN A 105 -4.09 -4.18 -10.66
CA GLN A 105 -5.12 -4.78 -11.50
C GLN A 105 -6.33 -5.17 -10.66
N THR A 106 -7.53 -5.00 -11.23
CA THR A 106 -8.76 -5.48 -10.60
C THR A 106 -8.96 -6.96 -10.94
N THR A 107 -9.26 -7.77 -9.92
CA THR A 107 -9.75 -9.13 -10.10
C THR A 107 -11.19 -9.25 -9.62
N SER A 108 -11.94 -10.14 -10.24
CA SER A 108 -13.36 -10.33 -9.98
C SER A 108 -13.71 -11.82 -10.04
N SER A 109 -14.60 -12.23 -9.14
CA SER A 109 -15.14 -13.59 -9.08
C SER A 109 -16.58 -13.71 -9.61
N SER A 110 -17.26 -12.58 -9.88
CA SER A 110 -18.68 -12.56 -10.24
C SER A 110 -18.96 -12.15 -11.67
N LYS A 111 -18.19 -11.20 -12.22
CA LYS A 111 -18.35 -10.70 -13.59
C LYS A 111 -17.05 -10.10 -14.15
N PRO A 112 -16.84 -10.09 -15.49
CA PRO A 112 -15.77 -9.31 -16.10
C PRO A 112 -15.89 -7.82 -15.76
N ILE A 113 -14.74 -7.15 -15.67
CA ILE A 113 -14.64 -5.70 -15.50
C ILE A 113 -13.87 -5.16 -16.72
N ASN A 114 -14.61 -4.62 -17.70
CA ASN A 114 -14.05 -4.11 -18.95
C ASN A 114 -14.05 -2.58 -19.00
N GLY A 115 -14.86 -1.94 -18.15
CA GLY A 115 -14.93 -0.49 -18.07
C GLY A 115 -15.50 0.03 -16.76
N PRO A 116 -15.54 1.36 -16.58
CA PRO A 116 -16.00 1.98 -15.34
C PRO A 116 -17.45 1.62 -14.97
N ASP A 117 -18.33 1.44 -15.96
CA ASP A 117 -19.73 1.06 -15.71
C ASP A 117 -19.88 -0.32 -15.06
N ASP A 118 -18.92 -1.23 -15.26
CA ASP A 118 -18.95 -2.55 -14.64
C ASP A 118 -18.72 -2.49 -13.13
N PHE A 119 -18.21 -1.38 -12.60
CA PHE A 119 -18.04 -1.19 -11.16
C PHE A 119 -19.32 -0.80 -10.43
N LYS A 120 -20.39 -0.38 -11.13
CA LYS A 120 -21.66 -0.01 -10.50
C LYS A 120 -22.21 -1.13 -9.61
N GLY A 121 -22.33 -0.84 -8.31
CA GLY A 121 -22.77 -1.76 -7.26
C GLY A 121 -21.81 -2.92 -6.97
N PHE A 122 -20.65 -2.98 -7.62
CA PHE A 122 -19.67 -4.05 -7.45
C PHE A 122 -19.03 -3.96 -6.07
N LYS A 123 -19.09 -5.05 -5.29
CA LYS A 123 -18.49 -5.11 -3.96
C LYS A 123 -17.01 -5.41 -4.06
N ILE A 124 -16.18 -4.38 -3.99
CA ILE A 124 -14.73 -4.52 -4.12
C ILE A 124 -14.03 -4.30 -2.79
N ARG A 125 -13.09 -5.18 -2.43
CA ARG A 125 -12.16 -4.89 -1.34
C ARG A 125 -11.14 -3.86 -1.80
N VAL A 126 -10.88 -2.87 -0.95
CA VAL A 126 -9.75 -1.94 -1.07
C VAL A 126 -8.90 -1.97 0.21
N PRO A 127 -7.61 -1.61 0.15
CA PRO A 127 -6.81 -1.30 1.34
C PRO A 127 -7.48 -0.22 2.18
N VAL A 128 -7.09 -0.10 3.46
CA VAL A 128 -7.55 0.98 4.34
C VAL A 128 -6.92 2.30 3.88
N SER A 129 -7.53 2.91 2.86
CA SER A 129 -7.00 4.06 2.14
C SER A 129 -8.14 4.99 1.71
N PRO A 130 -8.19 6.25 2.20
CA PRO A 130 -9.22 7.20 1.79
C PRO A 130 -9.27 7.44 0.27
N LEU A 131 -8.09 7.48 -0.38
CA LEU A 131 -7.98 7.70 -1.83
C LEU A 131 -8.71 6.62 -2.64
N TRP A 132 -8.44 5.34 -2.35
CA TRP A 132 -9.04 4.24 -3.10
C TRP A 132 -10.51 4.03 -2.77
N THR A 133 -10.90 4.20 -1.50
CA THR A 133 -12.32 4.24 -1.15
C THR A 133 -13.05 5.32 -1.94
N SER A 134 -12.46 6.52 -2.07
CA SER A 134 -13.03 7.61 -2.86
C SER A 134 -13.11 7.26 -4.35
N MET A 135 -12.05 6.69 -4.92
CA MET A 135 -11.99 6.38 -6.35
C MET A 135 -13.04 5.35 -6.77
N PHE A 136 -13.18 4.25 -6.03
CA PHE A 136 -14.19 3.23 -6.36
C PHE A 136 -15.62 3.69 -6.06
N LYS A 137 -15.83 4.56 -5.06
CA LYS A 137 -17.12 5.24 -4.88
C LYS A 137 -17.46 6.13 -6.08
N ALA A 138 -16.47 6.80 -6.67
CA ALA A 138 -16.68 7.61 -7.88
C ALA A 138 -17.03 6.77 -9.12
N PHE A 139 -16.73 5.47 -9.10
CA PHE A 139 -17.21 4.49 -10.10
C PHE A 139 -18.54 3.83 -9.71
N ASP A 140 -19.27 4.40 -8.73
CA ASP A 140 -20.52 3.85 -8.18
C ASP A 140 -20.40 2.42 -7.63
N ALA A 141 -19.18 2.00 -7.26
CA ALA A 141 -18.94 0.71 -6.61
C ALA A 141 -19.33 0.73 -5.14
N ALA A 142 -19.31 -0.45 -4.52
CA ALA A 142 -19.47 -0.64 -3.08
C ALA A 142 -18.13 -1.08 -2.45
N PRO A 143 -17.14 -0.17 -2.29
CA PRO A 143 -15.84 -0.55 -1.74
C PRO A 143 -15.94 -0.85 -0.24
N ALA A 144 -15.31 -1.94 0.17
CA ALA A 144 -15.10 -2.32 1.56
C ALA A 144 -13.61 -2.23 1.92
N SER A 145 -13.27 -1.42 2.93
CA SER A 145 -11.91 -1.32 3.44
C SER A 145 -11.61 -2.52 4.34
N ILE A 146 -10.77 -3.44 3.85
CA ILE A 146 -10.44 -4.69 4.55
C ILE A 146 -8.91 -4.83 4.57
N ASN A 147 -8.34 -5.16 5.74
CA ASN A 147 -6.91 -5.36 5.90
C ASN A 147 -6.38 -6.50 5.02
N PHE A 148 -5.13 -6.42 4.57
CA PHE A 148 -4.59 -7.38 3.60
C PHE A 148 -4.68 -8.84 4.10
N ALA A 149 -4.44 -9.06 5.39
CA ALA A 149 -4.56 -10.37 6.04
C ALA A 149 -5.95 -11.02 5.92
N GLU A 150 -7.01 -10.23 5.72
CA GLU A 150 -8.40 -10.69 5.68
C GLU A 150 -8.94 -10.83 4.25
N VAL A 151 -8.18 -10.40 3.23
CA VAL A 151 -8.65 -10.36 1.83
C VAL A 151 -9.06 -11.73 1.33
N TYR A 152 -8.25 -12.75 1.61
CA TYR A 152 -8.54 -14.11 1.19
C TYR A 152 -9.87 -14.59 1.76
N SER A 153 -10.06 -14.45 3.07
CA SER A 153 -11.29 -14.86 3.76
C SER A 153 -12.50 -14.07 3.27
N ALA A 154 -12.35 -12.77 3.03
CA ALA A 154 -13.42 -11.91 2.52
C ALA A 154 -13.88 -12.29 1.11
N LEU A 155 -12.94 -12.70 0.25
CA LEU A 155 -13.24 -13.25 -1.08
C LEU A 155 -13.88 -14.64 -0.97
N GLN A 156 -13.30 -15.53 -0.15
CA GLN A 156 -13.79 -16.90 0.03
C GLN A 156 -15.24 -16.94 0.55
N THR A 157 -15.57 -16.05 1.48
CA THR A 157 -16.91 -15.92 2.08
C THR A 157 -17.85 -15.04 1.26
N LYS A 158 -17.37 -14.47 0.14
CA LYS A 158 -18.12 -13.58 -0.75
C LYS A 158 -18.70 -12.33 -0.06
N ILE A 159 -18.02 -11.85 0.99
CA ILE A 159 -18.29 -10.52 1.56
C ILE A 159 -18.02 -9.45 0.49
N VAL A 160 -16.97 -9.66 -0.30
CA VAL A 160 -16.65 -8.91 -1.51
C VAL A 160 -16.57 -9.84 -2.72
N GLU A 161 -16.80 -9.29 -3.90
CA GLU A 161 -16.77 -9.98 -5.20
C GLU A 161 -15.40 -9.92 -5.87
N GLY A 162 -14.57 -8.95 -5.48
CA GLY A 162 -13.26 -8.71 -6.08
C GLY A 162 -12.35 -7.87 -5.21
N GLN A 163 -11.17 -7.61 -5.74
CA GLN A 163 -10.13 -6.81 -5.10
C GLN A 163 -9.27 -6.15 -6.17
N GLU A 164 -8.34 -5.33 -5.75
CA GLU A 164 -7.26 -4.83 -6.59
C GLU A 164 -5.91 -4.99 -5.89
N ASN A 165 -4.90 -5.40 -6.66
CA ASN A 165 -3.50 -5.54 -6.24
C ASN A 165 -2.61 -5.63 -7.48
N PRO A 166 -1.28 -5.47 -7.34
CA PRO A 166 -0.35 -5.67 -8.44
C PRO A 166 -0.48 -7.05 -9.11
#